data_AF-A0A8X7VPW5-F1
#
_entry.id   AF-A0A8X7VPW5-F1
#
_cell.length_a   1.000
_cell.length_b   1.000
_cell.length_c   1.000
_cell.angle_alpha   90.00
_cell.angle_beta   90.00
_cell.angle_gamma   90.00
#
_symmetry.space_group_name_H-M   'P 1'
#
loop_
_entity.id
_entity.type
_entity.pdbx_description
1 polymer ?
#
loop_
_entity_poly.entity_id
_entity_poly.type
_entity_poly.pdbx_seq_one_letter_code
_entity_poly.pdbx_strand_id
1 'polypeptide(L)' 'MIIWHDLYTVLTAVIRLYVAMILAYGSVRWWKIFSTDQCSGVNRFVAIFAIPLLSFHFISTNNP' A
#
# COMPACT_ATOMS: atom_id res chain seq x y z
N MET A 1 -21.07 11.16 -28.89
CA MET A 1 -19.68 11.43 -29.32
C MET A 1 -18.84 11.56 -28.07
N ILE A 2 -17.73 10.83 -27.95
CA ILE A 2 -16.81 11.04 -26.82
C ILE A 2 -16.17 12.41 -27.05
N ILE A 3 -16.51 13.36 -26.19
CA ILE A 3 -16.02 14.74 -26.27
C ILE A 3 -14.58 14.73 -25.74
N TRP A 4 -13.68 15.50 -26.35
CA TRP A 4 -12.28 15.64 -25.91
C TRP A 4 -12.12 15.96 -24.42
N HIS A 5 -13.10 16.66 -23.83
CA HIS A 5 -13.17 16.97 -22.41
C HIS A 5 -13.34 15.74 -21.50
N ASP A 6 -14.08 14.72 -21.95
CA ASP A 6 -14.30 13.48 -21.21
C ASP A 6 -12.99 12.67 -21.13
N LEU A 7 -12.28 12.58 -22.25
CA LEU A 7 -10.95 11.97 -22.31
C LEU A 7 -9.94 12.69 -21.40
N TYR A 8 -9.98 14.02 -21.36
CA TYR A 8 -9.11 14.80 -20.48
C TYR A 8 -9.40 14.52 -19.02
N THR A 9 -10.67 14.43 -18.64
CA THR A 9 -11.12 14.12 -17.28
C THR A 9 -10.64 12.75 -16.83
N VAL A 10 -10.87 11.72 -17.65
CA VAL A 10 -10.43 10.34 -17.35
C VAL A 10 -8.92 10.25 -17.27
N LEU A 11 -8.20 10.84 -18.24
CA LEU A 11 -6.75 10.84 -18.26
C LEU A 11 -6.17 11.55 -17.02
N THR A 12 -6.74 12.69 -16.62
CA THR A 12 -6.31 13.43 -15.43
C THR A 12 -6.49 12.62 -14.14
N ALA A 13 -7.57 11.82 -14.04
CA ALA A 13 -7.80 10.92 -12.91
C ALA A 13 -6.80 9.76 -12.89
N VAL A 14 -6.54 9.15 -14.05
CA VAL A 14 -5.64 8.01 -14.20
C VAL A 14 -4.17 8.40 -13.99
N ILE A 15 -3.75 9.57 -14.48
CA ILE A 15 -2.38 10.07 -14.31
C ILE A 15 -2.00 10.15 -12.83
N ARG A 16 -2.88 10.65 -11.94
CA ARG A 16 -2.56 10.74 -10.51
C ARG A 16 -2.26 9.38 -9.89
N LEU A 17 -3.00 8.34 -10.28
CA LEU A 17 -2.78 6.97 -9.80
C LEU A 17 -1.44 6.41 -10.31
N TYR A 18 -1.13 6.58 -11.60
CA TYR A 18 0.15 6.11 -12.15
C TYR A 18 1.35 6.88 -11.59
N VAL A 19 1.21 8.19 -11.38
CA VAL A 19 2.25 9.02 -10.75
C VAL A 19 2.54 8.52 -9.33
N ALA A 20 1.50 8.23 -8.53
CA ALA A 20 1.69 7.67 -7.19
C ALA A 20 2.41 6.30 -7.22
N MET A 21 2.02 5.42 -8.16
CA MET A 21 2.62 4.10 -8.31
C MET A 21 4.10 4.17 -8.75
N ILE A 22 4.41 5.08 -9.68
CA ILE A 22 5.78 5.29 -10.18
C ILE A 22 6.65 5.96 -9.10
N LEU A 23 6.12 6.92 -8.33
CA LEU A 23 6.83 7.51 -7.20
C LEU A 23 7.15 6.46 -6.12
N ALA A 24 6.20 5.60 -5.79
CA ALA A 24 6.44 4.49 -4.87
C ALA A 24 7.53 3.54 -5.40
N TYR A 25 7.45 3.16 -6.68
CA TYR A 25 8.44 2.27 -7.29
C TYR A 25 9.83 2.92 -7.44
N GLY A 26 9.88 4.19 -7.83
CA GLY A 26 11.11 4.98 -7.97
C GLY A 26 11.78 5.23 -6.62
N SER A 27 10.99 5.49 -5.57
CA SER A 27 11.48 5.63 -4.20
C SER A 27 12.13 4.33 -3.69
N VAL A 28 11.62 3.17 -4.09
CA VAL A 28 12.19 1.85 -3.73
C VAL A 28 13.42 1.53 -4.58
N ARG A 29 13.39 1.82 -5.89
CA ARG A 29 14.42 1.38 -6.85
C ARG A 29 15.62 2.33 -6.99
N TRP A 30 15.42 3.65 -6.95
CA TRP A 30 16.46 4.65 -7.22
C TRP A 30 17.02 5.30 -5.95
N TRP A 31 16.19 5.52 -4.93
CA TRP A 31 16.61 6.19 -3.71
C TRP A 31 17.09 5.27 -2.59
N LYS A 32 16.80 3.96 -2.61
CA LYS A 32 17.18 3.00 -1.54
C LYS A 32 16.87 3.49 -0.11
N ILE A 33 15.90 4.39 0.07
CA ILE A 33 15.50 4.91 1.40
C ILE A 33 14.77 3.82 2.21
N PHE A 34 14.14 2.86 1.54
CA PHE A 34 13.68 1.59 2.11
C PHE A 34 14.57 0.45 1.60
N SER A 35 15.71 0.21 2.25
CA SER A 35 16.43 -1.06 2.09
C SER A 35 15.50 -2.22 2.48
N THR A 36 15.73 -3.41 1.93
CA THR A 36 15.01 -4.66 2.28
C THR A 36 14.88 -4.89 3.78
N ASP A 37 15.82 -4.37 4.58
CA ASP A 37 15.83 -4.41 6.04
C ASP A 37 14.75 -3.55 6.71
N GLN A 38 14.39 -2.39 6.13
CA GLN A 38 13.31 -1.53 6.63
C GLN A 38 11.93 -2.09 6.29
N CYS A 39 11.77 -2.71 5.10
CA CYS A 39 10.54 -3.41 4.72
C CYS A 39 10.35 -4.69 5.55
N SER A 40 11.45 -5.41 5.82
CA SER A 40 11.49 -6.51 6.80
C SER A 40 11.16 -6.02 8.22
N GLY A 41 11.64 -4.84 8.61
CA GLY A 41 11.29 -4.18 9.87
C GLY A 41 9.79 -3.90 10.03
N VAL A 42 9.15 -3.37 8.99
CA VAL A 42 7.69 -3.14 8.98
C VAL A 42 6.92 -4.47 9.01
N ASN A 43 7.33 -5.46 8.20
CA ASN A 43 6.70 -6.78 8.21
C ASN A 43 6.86 -7.49 9.57
N ARG A 44 8.01 -7.33 10.23
CA ARG A 44 8.28 -7.85 11.57
C ARG A 44 7.48 -7.11 12.64
N PHE A 45 7.29 -5.79 12.51
CA PHE A 45 6.45 -5.01 13.41
C PHE A 45 4.97 -5.43 13.29
N VAL A 46 4.47 -5.59 12.07
CA VAL A 46 3.12 -6.13 11.83
C VAL A 46 3.00 -7.55 12.38
N ALA A 47 4.00 -8.41 12.18
CA ALA A 47 3.99 -9.76 12.72
C ALA A 47 3.98 -9.78 14.27
N ILE A 48 4.69 -8.87 14.93
CA ILE A 48 4.75 -8.80 16.39
C ILE A 48 3.50 -8.17 16.99
N PHE A 49 2.90 -7.16 16.35
CA PHE A 49 1.75 -6.44 16.92
C PHE A 49 0.40 -6.95 16.41
N ALA A 50 0.25 -7.16 15.11
CA ALA A 50 -1.03 -7.53 14.52
C ALA A 50 -1.37 -9.00 14.76
N ILE A 51 -0.40 -9.92 14.68
CA ILE A 51 -0.67 -11.36 14.83
C ILE A 51 -1.20 -11.70 16.22
N PRO A 52 -0.59 -11.24 17.34
CA PRO A 52 -1.11 -11.55 18.67
C PRO A 52 -2.46 -10.89 18.94
N LEU A 53 -2.69 -9.66 18.47
CA LEU A 53 -3.98 -8.97 18.59
C LEU A 53 -5.08 -9.70 17.82
N LEU A 54 -4.78 -10.18 16.61
CA LEU A 54 -5.72 -10.95 15.81
C LEU A 54 -6.03 -12.30 16.48
N SER A 55 -5.00 -12.99 17.01
CA SER A 55 -5.20 -14.22 17.79
C SER A 55 -6.06 -13.97 19.03
N PHE A 56 -5.84 -12.89 19.77
CA PHE A 56 -6.68 -12.54 20.92
C PHE A 56 -8.12 -12.27 20.49
N HIS A 57 -8.33 -11.52 19.40
CA HIS A 57 -9.66 -11.24 18.88
C HIS A 57 -10.40 -12.49 18.41
N PHE A 58 -9.70 -13.43 17.75
CA PHE A 58 -10.26 -14.72 17.37
C PHE A 58 -10.60 -15.57 18.59
N ILE A 59 -9.71 -15.68 19.58
CA ILE A 59 -9.96 -16.47 20.79
C ILE A 59 -11.09 -15.85 21.63
N SER A 60 -11.15 -14.52 21.74
CA SER A 60 -12.18 -13.82 22.52
C SER A 60 -13.57 -13.87 21.87
N THR A 61 -13.62 -14.01 20.54
CA THR A 61 -14.88 -14.11 19.78
C THR A 61 -15.33 -15.56 19.62
N ASN A 62 -14.43 -16.53 19.80
CA ASN A 62 -14.79 -17.94 19.92
C ASN A 62 -15.37 -18.21 21.31
N ASN A 63 -16.66 -17.97 21.46
CA ASN A 63 -17.47 -18.61 22.51
C ASN A 63 -17.58 -20.12 22.22
N PRO A 64 -17.52 -21.00 23.23
CA PRO A 64 -17.80 -22.43 23.08
C PRO A 64 -19.24 -22.71 22.61
#